data_AF-A0A850BLB8-F1
#
_entry.id   AF-A0A850BLB8-F1
#
_cell.length_a   1.000
_cell.length_b   1.000
_cell.length_c   1.000
_cell.angle_alpha   90.00
_cell.angle_beta   90.00
_cell.angle_gamma   90.00
#
_symmetry.space_group_name_H-M   'P 1'
#
loop_
_entity.id
_entity.type
_entity.pdbx_description
1 polymer ?
#
loop_
_entity_poly.entity_id
_entity_poly.type
_entity_poly.pdbx_seq_one_letter_code
_entity_poly.pdbx_strand_id
1 'polypeptide(L)'
;ATATIEGGEGEPDAGPGGTICLLHNCASDAECGGCSLGRNRCLPIEGRCVACDSETESGCTIGEVCSEFGQCIPEGLGCPVDDHGQPTIACATDLDCSACDPQHRICDLAQGGVCVGCTPENTSECPTNNTCDNGVCSPSCPKVCTTDAECSMCGSAGNEAHACNAHKCAECSPTLPCPDGKTCTPKGTCATPCGSDGKGACMTNADCSGCEGESTTCHVSNGSGICGPVVLSCEALVGTGKLLPEPWGSKTSLCESEFDCEGIHAGYNLGEALRDETGIADIKDATVPYSMHKCAAVTAGSGAQPLVCGICLPCVTDADCEDINADLHSEKLFGPVGSPEAAVLIDQTFGKNDHIVQMYCDLVGGSYGLCSICPGVVYDCGGGGGGMPGVCDHDTCTTGGPLGSNCDACTAAVCAVDSYCCTTAWDSVCVGEVADYCSGVMCGAPMGCAHDECMTGAKLDPMCSSCAAAVCAADAYCCATAWDSTCVSEVAMHCPGKMCGPIACASPADCPWPLGCLPDKTCGACTSDADCTPDKCDTFYGECY
;
A
#
# COMPACT_ATOMS: atom_id res chain seq x y z
N ALA A 1 -17.31 -52.85 9.82
CA ALA A 1 -18.33 -51.85 9.51
C ALA A 1 -17.60 -50.66 8.95
N THR A 2 -17.81 -50.39 7.66
CA THR A 2 -17.28 -49.26 6.90
C THR A 2 -17.76 -47.96 7.52
N ALA A 3 -16.84 -47.10 7.96
CA ALA A 3 -17.13 -45.71 8.27
C ALA A 3 -16.79 -44.89 7.02
N THR A 4 -17.81 -44.36 6.38
CA THR A 4 -17.75 -43.41 5.28
C THR A 4 -17.15 -42.11 5.79
N ILE A 5 -16.13 -41.60 5.10
CA ILE A 5 -15.68 -40.22 5.22
C ILE A 5 -16.58 -39.43 4.24
N GLU A 6 -17.44 -38.57 4.78
CA GLU A 6 -18.13 -37.56 3.99
C GLU A 6 -17.18 -36.35 3.89
N GLY A 7 -16.87 -35.95 2.66
CA GLY A 7 -16.17 -34.70 2.38
C GLY A 7 -17.07 -33.53 2.72
N GLY A 8 -16.57 -32.63 3.56
CA GLY A 8 -17.14 -31.32 3.85
C GLY A 8 -16.22 -30.25 3.28
N GLU A 9 -16.84 -29.30 2.60
CA GLU A 9 -16.26 -28.08 2.06
C GLU A 9 -15.58 -27.29 3.21
N GLY A 10 -14.43 -26.66 2.94
CA GLY A 10 -13.62 -25.98 3.94
C GLY A 10 -14.32 -24.76 4.54
N GLU A 11 -14.93 -24.93 5.70
CA GLU A 11 -15.17 -23.84 6.65
C GLU A 11 -13.84 -23.51 7.38
N PRO A 12 -13.55 -22.23 7.68
CA PRO A 12 -12.46 -21.87 8.57
C PRO A 12 -12.73 -22.51 9.94
N ASP A 13 -11.72 -23.20 10.46
CA ASP A 13 -11.79 -24.04 11.66
C ASP A 13 -12.07 -23.17 12.91
N ALA A 14 -13.35 -22.85 13.14
CA ALA A 14 -13.81 -22.17 14.34
C ALA A 14 -13.83 -23.18 15.49
N GLY A 15 -12.73 -23.23 16.24
CA GLY A 15 -12.64 -24.03 17.46
C GLY A 15 -13.78 -23.72 18.44
N PRO A 16 -14.19 -24.68 19.28
CA PRO A 16 -15.33 -24.51 20.17
C PRO A 16 -15.02 -23.46 21.25
N GLY A 17 -15.55 -22.25 21.08
CA GLY A 17 -15.43 -21.18 22.08
C GLY A 17 -15.23 -19.74 21.55
N GLY A 18 -15.29 -19.49 20.24
CA GLY A 18 -14.99 -18.15 19.70
C GLY A 18 -13.49 -17.85 19.63
N THR A 19 -12.68 -18.90 19.58
CA THR A 19 -11.22 -18.82 19.40
C THR A 19 -10.88 -18.93 17.92
N ILE A 20 -10.18 -17.94 17.38
CA ILE A 20 -9.71 -17.90 15.98
C ILE A 20 -8.28 -18.42 15.86
N CYS A 21 -7.87 -18.74 14.63
CA CYS A 21 -6.49 -19.05 14.29
C CYS A 21 -6.01 -18.16 13.14
N LEU A 22 -5.22 -17.14 13.44
CA LEU A 22 -4.43 -16.39 12.47
C LEU A 22 -3.00 -16.94 12.46
N LEU A 23 -2.85 -18.18 11.99
CA LEU A 23 -1.59 -18.94 12.07
C LEU A 23 -0.38 -18.16 11.55
N HIS A 24 -0.59 -17.39 10.47
CA HIS A 24 0.45 -16.64 9.77
C HIS A 24 0.28 -15.12 9.85
N ASN A 25 -0.64 -14.59 10.66
CA ASN A 25 -0.81 -13.13 10.78
C ASN A 25 -1.35 -12.69 12.14
N CYS A 26 -0.87 -13.32 13.22
CA CYS A 26 -1.28 -12.93 14.55
C CYS A 26 -0.56 -11.65 14.98
N ALA A 27 -1.25 -10.80 15.74
CA ALA A 27 -0.71 -9.70 16.52
C ALA A 27 -0.73 -10.01 18.03
N SER A 28 -1.55 -10.96 18.47
CA SER A 28 -1.70 -11.34 19.89
C SER A 28 -2.02 -12.82 20.09
N ASP A 29 -1.73 -13.34 21.30
CA ASP A 29 -2.04 -14.73 21.68
C ASP A 29 -3.54 -15.08 21.52
N ALA A 30 -4.42 -14.09 21.64
CA ALA A 30 -5.87 -14.29 21.47
C ALA A 30 -6.21 -14.75 20.05
N GLU A 31 -5.44 -14.34 19.05
CA GLU A 31 -5.62 -14.70 17.64
C GLU A 31 -5.05 -16.08 17.30
N CYS A 32 -4.33 -16.70 18.24
CA CYS A 32 -3.75 -18.03 18.11
C CYS A 32 -4.56 -19.11 18.85
N GLY A 33 -5.58 -18.72 19.62
CA GLY A 33 -6.27 -19.62 20.55
C GLY A 33 -6.96 -20.83 19.90
N GLY A 34 -7.32 -20.72 18.61
CA GLY A 34 -7.94 -21.78 17.82
C GLY A 34 -6.94 -22.60 16.98
N CYS A 35 -5.66 -22.26 16.97
CA CYS A 35 -4.71 -22.91 16.09
C CYS A 35 -4.40 -24.35 16.51
N SER A 36 -4.29 -25.21 15.50
CA SER A 36 -3.92 -26.61 15.67
C SER A 36 -2.51 -26.78 16.25
N LEU A 37 -2.22 -27.98 16.75
CA LEU A 37 -0.93 -28.36 17.35
C LEU A 37 -0.52 -27.53 18.57
N GLY A 38 -1.48 -26.92 19.26
CA GLY A 38 -1.24 -26.14 20.47
C GLY A 38 -0.56 -24.80 20.22
N ARG A 39 -0.60 -24.29 18.98
CA ARG A 39 0.03 -23.02 18.58
C ARG A 39 -0.76 -21.81 19.08
N ASN A 40 -0.81 -21.61 20.39
CA ASN A 40 -1.66 -20.62 21.05
C ASN A 40 -0.92 -19.34 21.47
N ARG A 41 0.37 -19.20 21.15
CA ARG A 41 1.16 -18.00 21.41
C ARG A 41 1.49 -17.31 20.09
N CYS A 42 1.37 -15.99 20.06
CA CYS A 42 1.81 -15.20 18.93
C CYS A 42 3.26 -14.76 19.09
N LEU A 43 4.03 -14.80 18.01
CA LEU A 43 5.27 -14.04 17.85
C LEU A 43 4.96 -12.79 17.02
N PRO A 44 4.72 -11.62 17.65
CA PRO A 44 4.17 -10.46 16.94
C PRO A 44 5.10 -9.92 15.84
N ILE A 45 6.42 -10.06 16.02
CA ILE A 45 7.41 -9.63 15.02
C ILE A 45 7.34 -10.52 13.76
N GLU A 46 7.11 -11.82 13.91
CA GLU A 46 6.97 -12.75 12.79
C GLU A 46 5.53 -12.82 12.25
N GLY A 47 4.58 -12.29 13.03
CA GLY A 47 3.14 -12.45 12.81
C GLY A 47 2.69 -13.90 12.85
N ARG A 48 3.30 -14.76 13.68
CA ARG A 48 3.14 -16.22 13.57
C ARG A 48 2.75 -16.88 14.89
N CYS A 49 1.79 -17.79 14.83
CA CYS A 49 1.39 -18.60 15.99
C CYS A 49 2.34 -19.78 16.20
N VAL A 50 2.83 -19.93 17.43
CA VAL A 50 3.78 -20.96 17.86
C VAL A 50 3.26 -21.72 19.07
N ALA A 51 3.68 -22.98 19.21
CA ALA A 51 3.32 -23.85 20.32
C ALA A 51 4.25 -23.69 21.53
N CYS A 52 5.46 -23.19 21.30
CA CYS A 52 6.48 -23.05 22.32
C CYS A 52 7.46 -21.94 21.98
N ASP A 53 8.25 -21.57 22.98
CA ASP A 53 9.28 -20.55 22.90
C ASP A 53 10.66 -21.22 22.98
N SER A 54 11.42 -21.09 21.88
CA SER A 54 12.71 -21.74 21.70
C SER A 54 13.83 -21.10 22.53
N GLU A 55 13.68 -19.84 22.96
CA GLU A 55 14.65 -19.17 23.82
C GLU A 55 14.50 -19.57 25.29
N THR A 56 13.26 -19.75 25.74
CA THR A 56 12.95 -20.10 27.13
C THR A 56 12.76 -21.60 27.36
N GLU A 57 12.79 -22.40 26.28
CA GLU A 57 12.49 -23.85 26.25
C GLU A 57 11.16 -24.20 26.94
N SER A 58 10.18 -23.28 26.88
CA SER A 58 8.91 -23.40 27.57
C SER A 58 7.74 -23.56 26.60
N GLY A 59 6.75 -24.38 26.98
CA GLY A 59 5.52 -24.60 26.21
C GLY A 59 5.27 -26.05 25.80
N CYS A 60 6.30 -26.87 25.68
CA CYS A 60 6.17 -28.28 25.27
C CYS A 60 5.93 -29.25 26.43
N THR A 61 5.33 -30.39 26.12
CA THR A 61 5.07 -31.44 27.12
C THR A 61 6.32 -32.28 27.41
N ILE A 62 6.27 -33.09 28.48
CA ILE A 62 7.41 -33.91 28.88
C ILE A 62 7.75 -34.92 27.77
N GLY A 63 8.97 -34.83 27.22
CA GLY A 63 9.46 -35.70 26.15
C GLY A 63 9.51 -35.03 24.77
N GLU A 64 9.10 -33.76 24.68
CA GLU A 64 9.22 -32.93 23.49
C GLU A 64 10.21 -31.80 23.74
N VAL A 65 10.84 -31.34 22.68
CA VAL A 65 11.70 -30.15 22.66
C VAL A 65 11.07 -29.10 21.76
N CYS A 66 11.28 -27.83 22.08
CA CYS A 66 10.85 -26.75 21.20
C CYS A 66 11.81 -26.65 20.03
N SER A 67 11.31 -26.74 18.80
CA SER A 67 12.10 -26.48 17.61
C SER A 67 12.45 -24.99 17.52
N GLU A 68 13.46 -24.63 16.74
CA GLU A 68 13.83 -23.24 16.50
C GLU A 68 12.67 -22.42 15.92
N PHE A 69 11.74 -23.08 15.21
CA PHE A 69 10.54 -22.49 14.64
C PHE A 69 9.34 -22.49 15.60
N GLY A 70 9.52 -22.74 16.89
CA GLY A 70 8.45 -22.65 17.89
C GLY A 70 7.41 -23.77 17.83
N GLN A 71 7.80 -24.96 17.36
CA GLN A 71 6.94 -26.15 17.33
C GLN A 71 7.42 -27.18 18.34
N CYS A 72 6.50 -27.82 19.07
CA CYS A 72 6.85 -28.96 19.92
C CYS A 72 7.10 -30.19 19.06
N ILE A 73 8.31 -30.72 19.14
CA ILE A 73 8.76 -31.88 18.36
C ILE A 73 9.35 -32.96 19.26
N PRO A 74 9.32 -34.24 18.85
CA PRO A 74 10.00 -35.31 19.57
C PRO A 74 11.50 -35.03 19.73
N GLU A 75 12.07 -35.39 20.88
CA GLU A 75 13.52 -35.25 21.13
C GLU A 75 14.33 -36.02 20.07
N GLY A 76 15.23 -35.31 19.39
CA GLY A 76 16.10 -35.87 18.34
C GLY A 76 15.49 -35.88 16.93
N LEU A 77 14.24 -35.42 16.75
CA LEU A 77 13.71 -35.11 15.43
C LEU A 77 14.36 -33.81 14.92
N GLY A 78 14.81 -33.82 13.67
CA GLY A 78 15.38 -32.64 13.02
C GLY A 78 15.07 -32.67 11.53
N CYS A 79 15.17 -31.51 10.88
CA CYS A 79 14.92 -31.37 9.45
C CYS A 79 16.21 -31.03 8.70
N PRO A 80 17.00 -32.02 8.26
CA PRO A 80 18.18 -31.76 7.45
C PRO A 80 17.76 -31.18 6.09
N VAL A 81 18.40 -30.10 5.67
CA VAL A 81 18.17 -29.45 4.38
C VAL A 81 19.36 -29.61 3.43
N ASP A 82 19.10 -29.50 2.13
CA ASP A 82 20.15 -29.43 1.10
C ASP A 82 20.75 -28.02 0.96
N ASP A 83 21.64 -27.83 -0.01
CA ASP A 83 22.30 -26.54 -0.28
C ASP A 83 21.34 -25.42 -0.72
N HIS A 84 20.07 -25.74 -1.03
CA HIS A 84 19.02 -24.80 -1.40
C HIS A 84 17.95 -24.63 -0.30
N GLY A 85 18.18 -25.21 0.89
CA GLY A 85 17.23 -25.15 1.99
C GLY A 85 16.04 -26.12 1.87
N GLN A 86 16.07 -27.06 0.92
CA GLN A 86 14.99 -28.05 0.76
C GLN A 86 15.15 -29.22 1.73
N PRO A 87 14.09 -29.64 2.45
CA PRO A 87 14.14 -30.79 3.34
C PRO A 87 14.57 -32.08 2.64
N THR A 88 15.52 -32.78 3.24
CA THR A 88 16.02 -34.10 2.79
C THR A 88 15.48 -35.26 3.62
N ILE A 89 14.68 -34.95 4.64
CA ILE A 89 13.96 -35.94 5.46
C ILE A 89 12.80 -36.54 4.67
N ALA A 90 12.64 -37.86 4.77
CA ALA A 90 11.46 -38.55 4.27
C ALA A 90 10.36 -38.55 5.33
N CYS A 91 9.12 -38.33 4.91
CA CYS A 91 7.96 -38.29 5.79
C CYS A 91 6.95 -39.39 5.45
N ALA A 92 6.21 -39.85 6.46
CA ALA A 92 5.01 -40.66 6.29
C ALA A 92 3.75 -39.91 6.76
N THR A 93 3.93 -38.91 7.62
CA THR A 93 2.90 -38.05 8.17
C THR A 93 3.42 -36.62 8.33
N ASP A 94 2.54 -35.64 8.43
CA ASP A 94 2.91 -34.23 8.67
C ASP A 94 3.74 -34.06 9.96
N LEU A 95 3.56 -34.96 10.93
CA LEU A 95 4.35 -34.95 12.18
C LEU A 95 5.85 -35.18 11.92
N ASP A 96 6.21 -35.94 10.89
CA ASP A 96 7.61 -36.16 10.52
C ASP A 96 8.27 -34.87 9.98
N CYS A 97 7.46 -33.95 9.44
CA CYS A 97 7.86 -32.64 8.93
C CYS A 97 7.79 -31.53 9.99
N SER A 98 7.33 -31.83 11.21
CA SER A 98 7.09 -30.82 12.26
C SER A 98 8.34 -30.03 12.69
N ALA A 99 9.52 -30.61 12.50
CA ALA A 99 10.82 -30.00 12.78
C ALA A 99 11.35 -29.12 11.63
N CYS A 100 10.71 -29.16 10.46
CA CYS A 100 11.07 -28.33 9.32
C CYS A 100 10.57 -26.89 9.49
N ASP A 101 11.06 -26.00 8.63
CA ASP A 101 10.63 -24.62 8.61
C ASP A 101 9.13 -24.50 8.27
N PRO A 102 8.49 -23.35 8.54
CA PRO A 102 7.07 -23.16 8.30
C PRO A 102 6.57 -23.44 6.87
N GLN A 103 7.44 -23.38 5.86
CA GLN A 103 7.09 -23.66 4.47
C GLN A 103 7.23 -25.14 4.09
N HIS A 104 7.58 -26.02 5.03
CA HIS A 104 7.76 -27.45 4.75
C HIS A 104 7.19 -28.35 5.85
N ARG A 105 5.97 -28.07 6.33
CA ARG A 105 5.34 -28.79 7.45
C ARG A 105 4.36 -29.89 7.04
N ILE A 106 4.01 -30.00 5.76
CA ILE A 106 3.06 -30.98 5.24
C ILE A 106 3.79 -32.11 4.52
N CYS A 107 3.35 -33.35 4.71
CA CYS A 107 3.93 -34.50 4.05
C CYS A 107 3.23 -34.83 2.73
N ASP A 108 3.91 -34.64 1.60
CA ASP A 108 3.41 -35.04 0.28
C ASP A 108 3.80 -36.48 -0.05
N LEU A 109 2.86 -37.40 0.17
CA LEU A 109 3.00 -38.81 -0.19
C LEU A 109 2.92 -39.05 -1.71
N ALA A 110 2.29 -38.16 -2.48
CA ALA A 110 2.24 -38.27 -3.94
C ALA A 110 3.60 -38.00 -4.59
N GLN A 111 4.43 -37.17 -3.95
CA GLN A 111 5.82 -36.91 -4.32
C GLN A 111 6.84 -37.85 -3.64
N GLY A 112 6.37 -38.96 -3.06
CA GLY A 112 7.23 -39.98 -2.47
C GLY A 112 7.60 -39.76 -1.00
N GLY A 113 6.83 -38.93 -0.29
CA GLY A 113 7.02 -38.66 1.14
C GLY A 113 8.06 -37.57 1.37
N VAL A 114 7.84 -36.41 0.76
CA VAL A 114 8.68 -35.21 0.92
C VAL A 114 7.92 -34.14 1.71
N CYS A 115 8.64 -33.39 2.53
CA CYS A 115 8.05 -32.28 3.28
C CYS A 115 7.90 -31.05 2.41
N VAL A 116 6.68 -30.52 2.30
CA VAL A 116 6.26 -29.38 1.48
C VAL A 116 5.38 -28.44 2.31
N GLY A 117 5.07 -27.26 1.79
CA GLY A 117 4.24 -26.28 2.51
C GLY A 117 2.77 -26.65 2.51
N CYS A 118 2.33 -27.38 1.49
CA CYS A 118 0.93 -27.74 1.32
C CYS A 118 0.75 -28.88 0.32
N THR A 119 -0.44 -29.46 0.27
CA THR A 119 -0.91 -30.28 -0.86
C THR A 119 -2.30 -29.79 -1.30
N PRO A 120 -2.82 -30.24 -2.46
CA PRO A 120 -4.19 -29.92 -2.86
C PRO A 120 -5.25 -30.32 -1.82
N GLU A 121 -4.96 -31.32 -0.99
CA GLU A 121 -5.84 -31.83 0.07
C GLU A 121 -5.53 -31.25 1.46
N ASN A 122 -4.39 -30.57 1.63
CA ASN A 122 -3.95 -30.04 2.92
C ASN A 122 -3.26 -28.67 2.76
N THR A 123 -4.03 -27.61 3.01
CA THR A 123 -3.59 -26.20 3.04
C THR A 123 -3.53 -25.64 4.46
N SER A 124 -3.48 -26.51 5.48
CA SER A 124 -3.57 -26.08 6.89
C SER A 124 -2.40 -25.21 7.37
N GLU A 125 -1.29 -25.21 6.63
CA GLU A 125 -0.11 -24.38 6.87
C GLU A 125 0.01 -23.24 5.83
N CYS A 126 -1.05 -22.99 5.05
CA CYS A 126 -1.13 -21.83 4.18
C CYS A 126 -1.91 -20.69 4.87
N PRO A 127 -1.56 -19.43 4.56
CA PRO A 127 -2.45 -18.30 4.82
C PRO A 127 -3.84 -18.54 4.23
N THR A 128 -4.87 -17.97 4.86
CA THR A 128 -6.28 -18.19 4.52
C THR A 128 -6.64 -17.78 3.09
N ASN A 129 -5.88 -16.86 2.50
CA ASN A 129 -6.05 -16.37 1.12
C ASN A 129 -5.05 -17.00 0.12
N ASN A 130 -4.35 -18.07 0.50
CA ASN A 130 -3.41 -18.78 -0.37
C ASN A 130 -3.96 -20.12 -0.85
N THR A 131 -3.57 -20.50 -2.07
CA THR A 131 -3.76 -21.85 -2.61
C THR A 131 -2.44 -22.62 -2.58
N CYS A 132 -2.54 -23.94 -2.73
CA CYS A 132 -1.35 -24.75 -2.91
C CYS A 132 -0.98 -24.88 -4.39
N ASP A 133 0.19 -24.37 -4.77
CA ASP A 133 0.77 -24.61 -6.09
C ASP A 133 2.12 -25.32 -5.95
N ASN A 134 2.21 -26.53 -6.53
CA ASN A 134 3.42 -27.37 -6.52
C ASN A 134 4.08 -27.54 -5.15
N GLY A 135 3.29 -27.68 -4.08
CA GLY A 135 3.80 -27.85 -2.72
C GLY A 135 4.14 -26.54 -2.01
N VAL A 136 3.88 -25.39 -2.63
CA VAL A 136 4.15 -24.06 -2.07
C VAL A 136 2.83 -23.30 -1.90
N CYS A 137 2.63 -22.73 -0.72
CA CYS A 137 1.52 -21.82 -0.47
C CYS A 137 1.71 -20.54 -1.28
N SER A 138 0.92 -20.36 -2.32
CA SER A 138 0.95 -19.20 -3.19
C SER A 138 -0.33 -18.38 -3.02
N PRO A 139 -0.28 -17.04 -3.13
CA PRO A 139 -1.49 -16.23 -3.12
C PRO A 139 -2.53 -16.78 -4.10
N SER A 140 -3.79 -16.87 -3.68
CA SER A 140 -4.89 -17.31 -4.58
C SER A 140 -4.97 -16.44 -5.82
N CYS A 141 -4.58 -15.16 -5.68
CA CYS A 141 -4.40 -14.25 -6.78
C CYS A 141 -2.98 -13.65 -6.77
N PRO A 142 -2.15 -13.90 -7.79
CA PRO A 142 -0.77 -13.43 -7.81
C PRO A 142 -0.70 -11.93 -8.10
N LYS A 143 0.28 -11.26 -7.46
CA LYS A 143 0.59 -9.82 -7.64
C LYS A 143 0.89 -9.43 -9.09
N VAL A 144 1.51 -10.34 -9.83
CA VAL A 144 1.82 -10.20 -11.25
C VAL A 144 1.46 -11.51 -11.91
N CYS A 145 0.74 -11.41 -13.03
CA CYS A 145 0.47 -12.56 -13.87
C CYS A 145 1.29 -12.51 -15.16
N THR A 146 1.58 -13.67 -15.72
CA THR A 146 2.10 -13.81 -17.08
C THR A 146 1.15 -14.55 -18.01
N THR A 147 0.24 -15.34 -17.43
CA THR A 147 -0.76 -16.14 -18.15
C THR A 147 -2.12 -16.06 -17.47
N ASP A 148 -3.20 -16.23 -18.24
CA ASP A 148 -4.57 -16.27 -17.69
C ASP A 148 -4.75 -17.39 -16.64
N ALA A 149 -3.98 -18.48 -16.75
CA ALA A 149 -4.07 -19.62 -15.83
C ALA A 149 -3.70 -19.23 -14.38
N GLU A 150 -2.73 -18.34 -14.22
CA GLU A 150 -2.32 -17.78 -12.92
C GLU A 150 -3.46 -16.99 -12.25
N CYS A 151 -4.42 -16.51 -13.04
CA CYS A 151 -5.56 -15.74 -12.57
C CYS A 151 -6.82 -16.59 -12.33
N SER A 152 -6.76 -17.91 -12.56
CA SER A 152 -7.94 -18.79 -12.55
C SER A 152 -8.73 -18.83 -11.23
N MET A 153 -8.11 -18.41 -10.13
CA MET A 153 -8.71 -18.33 -8.80
C MET A 153 -8.89 -16.88 -8.32
N CYS A 154 -8.65 -15.89 -9.19
CA CYS A 154 -8.83 -14.47 -8.91
C CYS A 154 -10.25 -14.00 -9.15
N GLY A 155 -10.66 -13.01 -8.37
CA GLY A 155 -11.96 -12.36 -8.47
C GLY A 155 -13.06 -13.12 -7.72
N SER A 156 -14.27 -12.60 -7.83
CA SER A 156 -15.42 -13.06 -7.06
C SER A 156 -16.59 -13.45 -7.97
N ALA A 157 -17.60 -14.13 -7.42
CA ALA A 157 -18.75 -14.53 -8.21
C ALA A 157 -19.49 -13.30 -8.76
N GLY A 158 -19.51 -13.15 -10.09
CA GLY A 158 -20.05 -11.99 -10.80
C GLY A 158 -19.04 -10.89 -11.15
N ASN A 159 -17.83 -10.94 -10.61
CA ASN A 159 -16.68 -10.08 -10.93
C ASN A 159 -15.42 -10.96 -11.04
N GLU A 160 -15.50 -12.00 -11.88
CA GLU A 160 -14.42 -12.97 -12.04
C GLU A 160 -13.20 -12.32 -12.71
N ALA A 161 -11.99 -12.48 -12.15
CA ALA A 161 -10.76 -11.84 -12.65
C ALA A 161 -9.79 -12.85 -13.27
N HIS A 162 -10.30 -13.76 -14.10
CA HIS A 162 -9.56 -14.93 -14.61
C HIS A 162 -8.60 -14.69 -15.78
N ALA A 163 -8.39 -13.43 -16.18
CA ALA A 163 -7.59 -13.06 -17.32
C ALA A 163 -6.35 -12.28 -16.90
N CYS A 164 -5.20 -12.56 -17.49
CA CYS A 164 -4.01 -11.77 -17.31
C CYS A 164 -3.94 -10.60 -18.31
N ASN A 165 -4.26 -9.40 -17.84
CA ASN A 165 -4.23 -8.18 -18.63
C ASN A 165 -3.18 -7.20 -18.10
N ALA A 166 -2.22 -6.80 -18.94
CA ALA A 166 -1.14 -5.91 -18.57
C ALA A 166 -0.43 -6.35 -17.26
N HIS A 167 -0.16 -7.66 -17.14
CA HIS A 167 0.46 -8.29 -15.98
C HIS A 167 -0.37 -8.28 -14.70
N LYS A 168 -1.68 -8.02 -14.78
CA LYS A 168 -2.62 -8.05 -13.66
C LYS A 168 -3.82 -8.95 -13.97
N CYS A 169 -4.33 -9.61 -12.95
CA CYS A 169 -5.56 -10.40 -13.09
C CYS A 169 -6.78 -9.48 -13.23
N ALA A 170 -7.64 -9.76 -14.19
CA ALA A 170 -8.74 -8.92 -14.63
C ALA A 170 -9.84 -9.78 -15.29
N GLU A 171 -11.01 -9.21 -15.57
CA GLU A 171 -12.14 -9.92 -16.19
C GLU A 171 -11.84 -10.41 -17.60
N CYS A 172 -10.96 -9.71 -18.31
CA CYS A 172 -10.63 -10.01 -19.68
C CYS A 172 -9.21 -9.61 -20.05
N SER A 173 -8.67 -10.30 -21.05
CA SER A 173 -7.37 -10.05 -21.64
C SER A 173 -7.47 -10.22 -23.17
N PRO A 174 -6.39 -9.93 -23.92
CA PRO A 174 -6.34 -10.28 -25.33
C PRO A 174 -6.53 -11.78 -25.60
N THR A 175 -6.28 -12.65 -24.61
CA THR A 175 -6.41 -14.10 -24.70
C THR A 175 -7.70 -14.63 -24.09
N LEU A 176 -8.33 -13.90 -23.15
CA LEU A 176 -9.64 -14.22 -22.57
C LEU A 176 -10.65 -13.07 -22.84
N PRO A 177 -11.50 -13.17 -23.89
CA PRO A 177 -12.44 -12.12 -24.24
C PRO A 177 -13.66 -12.10 -23.31
N CYS A 178 -14.30 -10.93 -23.22
CA CYS A 178 -15.50 -10.74 -22.43
C CYS A 178 -16.71 -11.57 -22.92
N PRO A 179 -17.58 -12.04 -22.01
CA PRO A 179 -18.83 -12.68 -22.36
C PRO A 179 -19.85 -11.68 -22.96
N ASP A 180 -20.92 -12.21 -23.56
CA ASP A 180 -22.10 -11.47 -24.01
C ASP A 180 -21.87 -10.29 -24.97
N GLY A 181 -20.78 -10.34 -25.75
CA GLY A 181 -20.47 -9.33 -26.76
C GLY A 181 -19.94 -8.00 -26.20
N LYS A 182 -19.58 -7.98 -24.91
CA LYS A 182 -18.85 -6.88 -24.28
C LYS A 182 -17.44 -6.77 -24.85
N THR A 183 -16.83 -5.60 -24.73
CA THR A 183 -15.45 -5.34 -25.14
C THR A 183 -14.55 -5.19 -23.94
N CYS A 184 -13.36 -5.77 -24.03
CA CYS A 184 -12.35 -5.66 -23.00
C CYS A 184 -11.73 -4.26 -23.00
N THR A 185 -11.81 -3.56 -21.87
CA THR A 185 -11.14 -2.26 -21.70
C THR A 185 -9.61 -2.47 -21.63
N PRO A 186 -8.79 -1.43 -21.83
CA PRO A 186 -7.34 -1.53 -21.62
C PRO A 186 -6.94 -1.90 -20.20
N LYS A 187 -7.89 -1.79 -19.27
CA LYS A 187 -7.73 -2.12 -17.84
C LYS A 187 -8.20 -3.54 -17.53
N GLY A 188 -8.70 -4.28 -18.53
CA GLY A 188 -9.11 -5.67 -18.36
C GLY A 188 -10.52 -5.87 -17.80
N THR A 189 -11.38 -4.85 -17.85
CA THR A 189 -12.79 -4.92 -17.43
C THR A 189 -13.70 -5.14 -18.64
N CYS A 190 -14.81 -5.85 -18.46
CA CYS A 190 -15.80 -6.09 -19.50
C CYS A 190 -16.89 -5.04 -19.53
N ALA A 191 -16.77 -4.12 -20.50
CA ALA A 191 -17.74 -3.06 -20.71
C ALA A 191 -18.59 -3.31 -21.96
N THR A 192 -19.87 -2.90 -21.92
CA THR A 192 -20.69 -2.80 -23.13
C THR A 192 -20.01 -1.83 -24.10
N PRO A 193 -19.74 -2.23 -25.36
CA PRO A 193 -19.05 -1.35 -26.31
C PRO A 193 -19.84 -0.06 -26.53
N CYS A 194 -19.23 1.05 -26.14
CA CYS A 194 -19.76 2.40 -26.34
C CYS A 194 -18.88 3.15 -27.35
N GLY A 195 -19.43 3.91 -28.29
CA GLY A 195 -18.60 4.60 -29.29
C GLY A 195 -18.00 3.69 -30.37
N SER A 196 -17.30 4.31 -31.31
CA SER A 196 -16.58 3.69 -32.43
C SER A 196 -15.37 2.84 -32.02
N ASP A 197 -14.86 3.02 -30.80
CA ASP A 197 -13.71 2.30 -30.25
C ASP A 197 -14.07 1.40 -29.05
N GLY A 198 -15.36 1.31 -28.71
CA GLY A 198 -15.84 0.59 -27.53
C GLY A 198 -15.66 1.33 -26.19
N LYS A 199 -15.07 2.53 -26.18
CA LYS A 199 -14.75 3.32 -24.98
C LYS A 199 -15.35 4.73 -25.00
N GLY A 200 -16.33 4.95 -25.88
CA GLY A 200 -17.05 6.19 -26.03
C GLY A 200 -16.46 7.13 -27.07
N ALA A 201 -15.36 6.81 -27.76
CA ALA A 201 -14.89 7.70 -28.83
C ALA A 201 -15.88 7.70 -29.99
N CYS A 202 -16.13 8.86 -30.58
CA CYS A 202 -17.11 9.00 -31.65
C CYS A 202 -16.71 10.11 -32.62
N MET A 203 -17.24 10.00 -33.84
CA MET A 203 -17.24 11.11 -34.80
C MET A 203 -18.66 11.59 -35.10
N THR A 204 -19.64 10.72 -34.90
CA THR A 204 -21.06 10.98 -35.13
C THR A 204 -21.91 10.39 -34.01
N ASN A 205 -23.11 10.90 -33.80
CA ASN A 205 -24.04 10.34 -32.79
C ASN A 205 -24.36 8.86 -33.05
N ALA A 206 -24.23 8.38 -34.29
CA ALA A 206 -24.45 6.98 -34.61
C ALA A 206 -23.43 6.06 -33.92
N ASP A 207 -22.22 6.55 -33.64
CA ASP A 207 -21.20 5.79 -32.92
C ASP A 207 -21.62 5.55 -31.45
N CYS A 208 -22.51 6.38 -30.91
CA CYS A 208 -22.96 6.33 -29.51
C CYS A 208 -24.19 5.44 -29.28
N SER A 209 -24.70 4.76 -30.31
CA SER A 209 -25.91 3.93 -30.17
C SER A 209 -25.75 2.70 -29.28
N GLY A 210 -24.50 2.29 -28.98
CA GLY A 210 -24.19 1.16 -28.09
C GLY A 210 -23.96 1.55 -26.63
N CYS A 211 -23.94 2.85 -26.32
CA CYS A 211 -23.69 3.33 -24.96
C CYS A 211 -24.93 3.18 -24.09
N GLU A 212 -24.74 2.77 -22.84
CA GLU A 212 -25.82 2.70 -21.85
C GLU A 212 -26.21 4.12 -21.36
N GLY A 213 -27.44 4.24 -20.84
CA GLY A 213 -27.95 5.50 -20.29
C GLY A 213 -28.29 6.56 -21.36
N GLU A 214 -28.04 7.84 -21.04
CA GLU A 214 -28.36 8.97 -21.93
C GLU A 214 -27.23 9.30 -22.92
N SER A 215 -26.13 8.55 -22.91
CA SER A 215 -24.89 8.77 -23.66
C SER A 215 -25.02 8.49 -25.17
N THR A 216 -26.02 9.10 -25.80
CA THR A 216 -26.46 8.84 -27.17
C THR A 216 -25.93 9.86 -28.19
N THR A 217 -25.19 10.87 -27.73
CA THR A 217 -24.74 11.99 -28.55
C THR A 217 -23.22 12.07 -28.60
N CYS A 218 -22.67 12.33 -29.77
CA CYS A 218 -21.25 12.50 -29.95
C CYS A 218 -20.83 13.97 -29.78
N HIS A 219 -19.96 14.23 -28.82
CA HIS A 219 -19.44 15.56 -28.52
C HIS A 219 -18.04 15.73 -29.12
N VAL A 220 -17.97 16.17 -30.38
CA VAL A 220 -16.70 16.34 -31.11
C VAL A 220 -16.00 17.64 -30.74
N SER A 221 -14.75 17.55 -30.29
CA SER A 221 -13.83 18.68 -30.09
C SER A 221 -12.54 18.44 -30.88
N ASN A 222 -12.16 19.37 -31.76
CA ASN A 222 -10.93 19.27 -32.56
C ASN A 222 -10.75 17.95 -33.35
N GLY A 223 -11.84 17.39 -33.89
CA GLY A 223 -11.81 16.24 -34.79
C GLY A 223 -11.91 14.86 -34.14
N SER A 224 -11.99 14.78 -32.81
CA SER A 224 -12.32 13.57 -32.05
C SER A 224 -13.44 13.89 -31.06
N GLY A 225 -14.40 12.99 -30.87
CA GLY A 225 -15.52 13.20 -29.95
C GLY A 225 -15.69 12.09 -28.93
N ILE A 226 -16.48 12.37 -27.90
CA ILE A 226 -16.83 11.42 -26.85
C ILE A 226 -18.35 11.32 -26.75
N CYS A 227 -18.86 10.11 -26.58
CA CYS A 227 -20.27 9.83 -26.37
C CYS A 227 -20.72 10.31 -25.01
N GLY A 228 -21.77 11.11 -24.99
CA GLY A 228 -22.31 11.70 -23.78
C GLY A 228 -23.77 12.11 -23.93
N PRO A 229 -24.35 12.63 -22.84
CA PRO A 229 -25.75 13.02 -22.79
C PRO A 229 -26.02 14.32 -23.54
N VAL A 230 -27.26 14.49 -24.01
CA VAL A 230 -27.71 15.78 -24.54
C VAL A 230 -27.85 16.77 -23.39
N VAL A 231 -26.97 17.77 -23.35
CA VAL A 231 -27.04 18.87 -22.40
C VAL A 231 -27.19 20.21 -23.11
N LEU A 232 -28.13 21.01 -22.61
CA LEU A 232 -28.52 22.31 -23.19
C LEU A 232 -27.83 23.50 -22.49
N SER A 233 -27.28 23.28 -21.29
CA SER A 233 -26.50 24.26 -20.52
C SER A 233 -25.59 23.53 -19.51
N CYS A 234 -24.61 24.24 -18.93
CA CYS A 234 -23.67 23.66 -17.97
C CYS A 234 -24.36 23.30 -16.65
N GLU A 235 -25.38 24.06 -16.26
CA GLU A 235 -26.20 23.79 -15.08
C GLU A 235 -26.98 22.48 -15.20
N ALA A 236 -27.24 22.02 -16.43
CA ALA A 236 -27.91 20.75 -16.67
C ALA A 236 -27.00 19.53 -16.38
N LEU A 237 -25.71 19.74 -16.10
CA LEU A 237 -24.78 18.68 -15.70
C LEU A 237 -24.74 18.50 -14.17
N VAL A 238 -24.96 19.58 -13.42
CA VAL A 238 -24.78 19.64 -11.96
C VAL A 238 -25.72 18.69 -11.22
N GLY A 239 -25.14 17.76 -10.44
CA GLY A 239 -25.87 16.86 -9.56
C GLY A 239 -26.85 15.91 -10.28
N THR A 240 -26.68 15.72 -11.58
CA THR A 240 -27.64 14.98 -12.41
C THR A 240 -27.26 13.52 -12.66
N GLY A 241 -26.06 13.09 -12.29
CA GLY A 241 -25.54 11.76 -12.64
C GLY A 241 -25.34 11.53 -14.14
N LYS A 242 -25.47 12.58 -14.96
CA LYS A 242 -25.34 12.50 -16.42
C LYS A 242 -23.89 12.35 -16.88
N LEU A 243 -22.94 12.86 -16.09
CA LEU A 243 -21.51 12.88 -16.45
C LEU A 243 -20.72 11.74 -15.80
N LEU A 244 -20.96 11.53 -14.51
CA LEU A 244 -20.29 10.51 -13.71
C LEU A 244 -21.36 9.59 -13.11
N PRO A 245 -21.06 8.29 -12.92
CA PRO A 245 -21.93 7.39 -12.19
C PRO A 245 -22.11 7.84 -10.73
N GLU A 246 -23.16 7.35 -10.08
CA GLU A 246 -23.25 7.48 -8.61
C GLU A 246 -22.08 6.75 -7.94
N PRO A 247 -21.58 7.22 -6.80
CA PRO A 247 -22.06 8.36 -6.01
C PRO A 247 -21.56 9.74 -6.49
N TRP A 248 -20.65 9.79 -7.46
CA TRP A 248 -19.99 11.00 -7.93
C TRP A 248 -20.95 11.95 -8.66
N GLY A 249 -21.84 11.36 -9.45
CA GLY A 249 -22.82 12.03 -10.27
C GLY A 249 -23.68 13.06 -9.54
N SER A 250 -24.12 12.72 -8.32
CA SER A 250 -24.96 13.58 -7.47
C SER A 250 -24.22 14.77 -6.84
N LYS A 251 -22.89 14.82 -6.95
CA LYS A 251 -22.04 15.83 -6.30
C LYS A 251 -21.27 16.73 -7.27
N THR A 252 -21.31 16.41 -8.56
CA THR A 252 -20.81 17.27 -9.63
C THR A 252 -21.35 18.69 -9.49
N SER A 253 -20.44 19.68 -9.54
CA SER A 253 -20.74 21.12 -9.44
C SER A 253 -19.93 21.90 -10.48
N LEU A 254 -20.36 23.12 -10.81
CA LEU A 254 -19.61 23.97 -11.74
C LEU A 254 -18.39 24.59 -11.06
N CYS A 255 -17.31 24.76 -11.82
CA CYS A 255 -16.10 25.41 -11.36
C CYS A 255 -15.46 26.26 -12.46
N GLU A 256 -14.72 27.29 -12.05
CA GLU A 256 -13.77 28.02 -12.87
C GLU A 256 -12.32 27.70 -12.47
N SER A 257 -12.13 27.25 -11.22
CA SER A 257 -10.84 26.84 -10.64
C SER A 257 -11.02 25.75 -9.58
N GLU A 258 -9.92 25.14 -9.12
CA GLU A 258 -9.95 24.14 -8.02
C GLU A 258 -10.52 24.71 -6.71
N PHE A 259 -10.41 26.03 -6.50
CA PHE A 259 -10.98 26.69 -5.32
C PHE A 259 -12.51 26.54 -5.24
N ASP A 260 -13.20 26.49 -6.39
CA ASP A 260 -14.65 26.30 -6.43
C ASP A 260 -15.06 24.88 -6.02
N CYS A 261 -14.10 23.95 -5.98
CA CYS A 261 -14.30 22.54 -5.64
C CYS A 261 -13.91 22.20 -4.19
N GLU A 262 -13.44 23.18 -3.42
CA GLU A 262 -13.05 22.99 -2.03
C GLU A 262 -14.25 22.56 -1.17
N GLY A 263 -14.08 21.50 -0.38
CA GLY A 263 -15.12 20.97 0.50
C GLY A 263 -16.26 20.21 -0.21
N ILE A 264 -16.14 19.94 -1.51
CA ILE A 264 -17.09 19.07 -2.22
C ILE A 264 -16.65 17.61 -2.07
N HIS A 265 -17.54 16.78 -1.54
CA HIS A 265 -17.29 15.37 -1.31
C HIS A 265 -18.43 14.48 -1.84
N ALA A 266 -18.06 13.34 -2.42
CA ALA A 266 -18.94 12.22 -2.72
C ALA A 266 -18.90 11.17 -1.61
N GLY A 267 -20.02 10.47 -1.39
CA GLY A 267 -20.06 9.37 -0.43
C GLY A 267 -19.59 8.09 -1.10
N TYR A 268 -18.31 7.75 -0.95
CA TYR A 268 -17.71 6.55 -1.52
C TYR A 268 -17.95 5.35 -0.62
N ASN A 269 -18.62 4.30 -1.11
CA ASN A 269 -18.86 3.08 -0.33
C ASN A 269 -17.65 2.15 -0.42
N LEU A 270 -16.69 2.35 0.50
CA LEU A 270 -15.47 1.54 0.55
C LEU A 270 -15.77 0.05 0.77
N GLY A 271 -16.77 -0.25 1.60
CA GLY A 271 -17.16 -1.63 1.88
C GLY A 271 -17.65 -2.38 0.64
N GLU A 272 -18.46 -1.72 -0.18
CA GLU A 272 -18.90 -2.28 -1.47
C GLU A 272 -17.74 -2.47 -2.43
N ALA A 273 -16.89 -1.46 -2.57
CA ALA A 273 -15.70 -1.56 -3.41
C ALA A 273 -14.79 -2.74 -2.98
N LEU A 274 -14.52 -2.89 -1.68
CA LEU A 274 -13.72 -4.00 -1.16
C LEU A 274 -14.40 -5.35 -1.39
N ARG A 275 -15.72 -5.46 -1.23
CA ARG A 275 -16.44 -6.71 -1.55
C ARG A 275 -16.33 -7.06 -3.02
N ASP A 276 -16.48 -6.09 -3.91
CA ASP A 276 -16.44 -6.30 -5.34
C ASP A 276 -15.06 -6.80 -5.77
N GLU A 277 -13.99 -6.23 -5.20
CA GLU A 277 -12.61 -6.58 -5.51
C GLU A 277 -12.13 -7.87 -4.85
N THR A 278 -12.44 -8.07 -3.57
CA THR A 278 -11.94 -9.23 -2.79
C THR A 278 -12.85 -10.46 -2.85
N GLY A 279 -14.14 -10.27 -3.14
CA GLY A 279 -15.17 -11.32 -3.05
C GLY A 279 -15.62 -11.68 -1.64
N ILE A 280 -15.14 -11.00 -0.61
CA ILE A 280 -15.45 -11.30 0.78
C ILE A 280 -16.81 -10.70 1.14
N ALA A 281 -17.88 -11.48 0.97
CA ALA A 281 -19.27 -11.02 1.15
C ALA A 281 -19.58 -10.47 2.55
N ASP A 282 -18.80 -10.83 3.56
CA ASP A 282 -18.99 -10.44 4.95
C ASP A 282 -18.46 -9.03 5.28
N ILE A 283 -17.70 -8.39 4.37
CA ILE A 283 -17.31 -6.97 4.51
C ILE A 283 -18.56 -6.09 4.46
N LYS A 284 -18.74 -5.22 5.44
CA LYS A 284 -19.92 -4.36 5.56
C LYS A 284 -19.73 -3.03 4.85
N ASP A 285 -20.83 -2.36 4.54
CA ASP A 285 -20.80 -1.02 3.95
C ASP A 285 -20.16 0.00 4.88
N ALA A 286 -19.24 0.79 4.31
CA ALA A 286 -18.62 1.92 4.96
C ALA A 286 -18.53 3.08 3.96
N THR A 287 -19.50 3.99 4.03
CA THR A 287 -19.48 5.19 3.20
C THR A 287 -18.57 6.25 3.82
N VAL A 288 -17.56 6.67 3.06
CA VAL A 288 -16.57 7.69 3.43
C VAL A 288 -16.70 8.92 2.53
N PRO A 289 -16.47 10.14 3.03
CA PRO A 289 -16.42 11.32 2.18
C PRO A 289 -15.15 11.28 1.33
N TYR A 290 -15.28 11.33 0.02
CA TYR A 290 -14.17 11.36 -0.93
C TYR A 290 -14.19 12.65 -1.75
N SER A 291 -13.03 13.27 -1.89
CA SER A 291 -12.88 14.63 -2.45
C SER A 291 -13.24 14.73 -3.94
N MET A 292 -13.89 15.82 -4.34
CA MET A 292 -14.12 16.22 -5.74
C MET A 292 -13.37 17.51 -6.10
N HIS A 293 -12.12 17.62 -5.65
CA HIS A 293 -11.32 18.85 -5.65
C HIS A 293 -10.75 19.30 -7.01
N LYS A 294 -10.87 18.51 -8.07
CA LYS A 294 -10.33 18.88 -9.38
C LYS A 294 -11.35 19.58 -10.25
N CYS A 295 -10.96 20.73 -10.79
CA CYS A 295 -11.75 21.43 -11.80
C CYS A 295 -11.24 21.06 -13.20
N ALA A 296 -12.05 20.34 -13.99
CA ALA A 296 -11.70 19.99 -15.36
C ALA A 296 -12.77 20.43 -16.37
N ALA A 297 -12.30 20.77 -17.56
CA ALA A 297 -13.17 21.18 -18.67
C ALA A 297 -13.82 19.97 -19.33
N VAL A 298 -15.14 19.89 -19.22
CA VAL A 298 -15.99 18.88 -19.84
C VAL A 298 -16.67 19.49 -21.06
N THR A 299 -16.58 18.80 -22.19
CA THR A 299 -17.27 19.23 -23.41
C THR A 299 -18.67 18.61 -23.46
N ALA A 300 -19.67 19.47 -23.59
CA ALA A 300 -21.09 19.15 -23.44
C ALA A 300 -21.92 19.76 -24.58
N GLY A 301 -23.01 19.11 -24.98
CA GLY A 301 -23.98 19.63 -25.96
C GLY A 301 -23.64 19.34 -27.43
N SER A 302 -24.60 19.60 -28.33
CA SER A 302 -24.48 19.29 -29.77
C SER A 302 -24.53 20.55 -30.64
N GLY A 303 -23.66 20.65 -31.65
CA GLY A 303 -23.65 21.75 -32.63
C GLY A 303 -22.25 22.25 -33.01
N ALA A 304 -22.19 23.33 -33.81
CA ALA A 304 -20.95 23.94 -34.29
C ALA A 304 -20.16 24.72 -33.21
N GLN A 305 -20.72 24.85 -32.01
CA GLN A 305 -20.13 25.49 -30.83
C GLN A 305 -20.46 24.61 -29.62
N PRO A 306 -19.63 23.59 -29.31
CA PRO A 306 -19.86 22.77 -28.13
C PRO A 306 -19.67 23.61 -26.86
N LEU A 307 -20.46 23.31 -25.83
CA LEU A 307 -20.36 23.96 -24.55
C LEU A 307 -19.17 23.38 -23.79
N VAL A 308 -18.31 24.23 -23.24
CA VAL A 308 -17.19 23.80 -22.39
C VAL A 308 -17.53 24.25 -20.97
N CYS A 309 -17.68 23.28 -20.07
CA CYS A 309 -18.06 23.51 -18.68
C CYS A 309 -16.91 23.08 -17.77
N GLY A 310 -16.48 23.93 -16.85
CA GLY A 310 -15.65 23.46 -15.74
C GLY A 310 -16.54 22.72 -14.75
N ILE A 311 -16.18 21.47 -14.42
CA ILE A 311 -16.90 20.64 -13.45
C ILE A 311 -15.93 20.14 -12.39
N CYS A 312 -16.38 20.13 -11.13
CA CYS A 312 -15.68 19.51 -10.01
C CYS A 312 -15.76 17.99 -10.11
N LEU A 313 -14.59 17.36 -10.06
CA LEU A 313 -14.35 15.94 -10.31
C LEU A 313 -13.32 15.45 -9.29
N PRO A 314 -13.28 14.15 -9.00
CA PRO A 314 -12.29 13.62 -8.06
C PRO A 314 -10.88 13.61 -8.65
N CYS A 315 -10.69 13.37 -9.95
CA CYS A 315 -9.36 13.28 -10.54
C CYS A 315 -9.28 13.63 -12.03
N VAL A 316 -8.08 14.02 -12.45
CA VAL A 316 -7.63 14.10 -13.85
C VAL A 316 -6.38 13.24 -14.11
N THR A 317 -5.66 12.89 -13.05
CA THR A 317 -4.48 12.02 -13.02
C THR A 317 -4.53 11.13 -11.78
N ASP A 318 -3.74 10.05 -11.77
CA ASP A 318 -3.70 9.13 -10.63
C ASP A 318 -3.29 9.83 -9.31
N ALA A 319 -2.41 10.82 -9.38
CA ALA A 319 -1.95 11.59 -8.22
C ALA A 319 -3.04 12.42 -7.54
N ASP A 320 -4.22 12.55 -8.16
CA ASP A 320 -5.36 13.25 -7.56
C ASP A 320 -6.20 12.30 -6.68
N CYS A 321 -5.99 10.99 -6.77
CA CYS A 321 -6.71 10.02 -5.98
C CYS A 321 -5.95 9.70 -4.69
N GLU A 322 -6.51 10.15 -3.57
CA GLU A 322 -6.00 9.86 -2.24
C GLU A 322 -6.38 8.42 -1.83
N ASP A 323 -5.38 7.66 -1.37
CA ASP A 323 -5.59 6.33 -0.80
C ASP A 323 -6.47 6.38 0.45
N ILE A 324 -7.17 5.28 0.73
CA ILE A 324 -8.07 5.22 1.89
C ILE A 324 -7.50 4.29 2.95
N ASN A 325 -7.21 4.83 4.14
CA ASN A 325 -6.85 4.03 5.29
C ASN A 325 -8.08 3.31 5.88
N ALA A 326 -8.18 2.00 5.66
CA ALA A 326 -9.29 1.18 6.13
C ALA A 326 -9.31 1.00 7.65
N ASP A 327 -8.20 1.19 8.37
CA ASP A 327 -8.18 1.12 9.85
C ASP A 327 -9.06 2.19 10.48
N LEU A 328 -9.09 3.38 9.88
CA LEU A 328 -9.96 4.49 10.32
C LEU A 328 -11.46 4.16 10.17
N HIS A 329 -11.78 3.10 9.43
CA HIS A 329 -13.13 2.64 9.16
C HIS A 329 -13.35 1.17 9.56
N SER A 330 -12.40 0.57 10.28
CA SER A 330 -12.37 -0.85 10.61
C SER A 330 -13.64 -1.30 11.34
N GLU A 331 -14.12 -0.51 12.30
CA GLU A 331 -15.36 -0.82 13.03
C GLU A 331 -16.59 -0.96 12.11
N LYS A 332 -16.65 -0.15 11.06
CA LYS A 332 -17.74 -0.16 10.09
C LYS A 332 -17.58 -1.28 9.07
N LEU A 333 -16.37 -1.47 8.56
CA LEU A 333 -16.04 -2.45 7.53
C LEU A 333 -16.10 -3.89 8.05
N PHE A 334 -15.42 -4.15 9.16
CA PHE A 334 -15.12 -5.52 9.62
C PHE A 334 -15.90 -5.89 10.89
N GLY A 335 -16.45 -4.90 11.61
CA GLY A 335 -17.14 -5.11 12.89
C GLY A 335 -16.30 -4.66 14.08
N PRO A 336 -16.68 -5.01 15.32
CA PRO A 336 -16.05 -4.46 16.51
C PRO A 336 -14.53 -4.65 16.51
N VAL A 337 -13.78 -3.56 16.68
CA VAL A 337 -12.31 -3.58 16.67
C VAL A 337 -11.81 -4.55 17.74
N GLY A 338 -10.89 -5.45 17.34
CA GLY A 338 -10.34 -6.49 18.21
C GLY A 338 -11.28 -7.68 18.44
N SER A 339 -12.42 -7.77 17.74
CA SER A 339 -13.19 -9.01 17.71
C SER A 339 -12.49 -10.06 16.85
N PRO A 340 -12.58 -11.35 17.21
CA PRO A 340 -12.00 -12.41 16.40
C PRO A 340 -12.50 -12.43 14.96
N GLU A 341 -13.79 -12.15 14.76
CA GLU A 341 -14.42 -12.12 13.43
C GLU A 341 -13.89 -10.96 12.57
N ALA A 342 -13.69 -9.79 13.17
CA ALA A 342 -13.10 -8.65 12.48
C ALA A 342 -11.64 -8.93 12.09
N ALA A 343 -10.85 -9.55 12.98
CA ALA A 343 -9.46 -9.90 12.72
C ALA A 343 -9.32 -10.89 11.55
N VAL A 344 -10.21 -11.88 11.45
CA VAL A 344 -10.25 -12.80 10.31
C VAL A 344 -10.60 -12.08 9.01
N LEU A 345 -11.61 -11.21 9.01
CA LEU A 345 -11.99 -10.48 7.79
C LEU A 345 -10.88 -9.53 7.32
N ILE A 346 -10.20 -8.87 8.25
CA ILE A 346 -9.06 -7.99 7.96
C ILE A 346 -7.92 -8.81 7.35
N ASP A 347 -7.56 -9.95 7.95
CA ASP A 347 -6.53 -10.86 7.42
C ASP A 347 -6.89 -11.39 6.02
N GLN A 348 -8.15 -11.75 5.78
CA GLN A 348 -8.60 -12.17 4.46
C GLN A 348 -8.50 -11.05 3.42
N THR A 349 -8.79 -9.80 3.83
CA THR A 349 -8.83 -8.63 2.95
C THR A 349 -7.42 -8.12 2.61
N PHE A 350 -6.55 -7.99 3.60
CA PHE A 350 -5.25 -7.33 3.46
C PHE A 350 -4.06 -8.27 3.70
N GLY A 351 -4.27 -9.42 4.33
CA GLY A 351 -3.19 -10.28 4.80
C GLY A 351 -2.25 -9.51 5.74
N LYS A 352 -0.94 -9.68 5.54
CA LYS A 352 0.10 -8.95 6.28
C LYS A 352 0.31 -7.50 5.80
N ASN A 353 -0.35 -7.10 4.72
CA ASN A 353 -0.13 -5.76 4.18
C ASN A 353 -0.79 -4.72 5.07
N ASP A 354 -0.39 -3.48 4.88
CA ASP A 354 -1.08 -2.37 5.49
C ASP A 354 -2.54 -2.32 5.02
N HIS A 355 -3.41 -1.79 5.87
CA HIS A 355 -4.83 -1.68 5.55
C HIS A 355 -5.09 -0.40 4.75
N ILE A 356 -4.19 -0.07 3.83
CA ILE A 356 -4.28 1.08 2.93
C ILE A 356 -4.86 0.59 1.61
N VAL A 357 -6.03 1.12 1.28
CA VAL A 357 -6.69 0.84 0.01
C VAL A 357 -6.17 1.83 -1.02
N GLN A 358 -5.38 1.28 -1.94
CA GLN A 358 -4.74 2.02 -3.01
C GLN A 358 -5.80 2.52 -4.00
N MET A 359 -5.72 3.79 -4.41
CA MET A 359 -6.69 4.42 -5.32
C MET A 359 -6.02 4.86 -6.63
N TYR A 360 -6.79 4.93 -7.71
CA TYR A 360 -6.32 5.44 -9.00
C TYR A 360 -7.40 6.21 -9.74
N CYS A 361 -6.99 6.98 -10.76
CA CYS A 361 -7.91 7.75 -11.58
C CYS A 361 -8.39 6.93 -12.78
N ASP A 362 -9.66 6.50 -12.74
CA ASP A 362 -10.32 5.84 -13.85
C ASP A 362 -10.91 6.86 -14.83
N LEU A 363 -10.19 7.09 -15.94
CA LEU A 363 -10.52 8.11 -16.94
C LEU A 363 -11.74 7.68 -17.80
N VAL A 364 -12.89 8.32 -17.57
CA VAL A 364 -14.13 8.06 -18.31
C VAL A 364 -14.31 8.93 -19.57
N GLY A 365 -13.45 9.94 -19.77
CA GLY A 365 -13.53 10.90 -20.89
C GLY A 365 -12.18 11.31 -21.48
N GLY A 366 -11.15 10.47 -21.30
CA GLY A 366 -9.79 10.69 -21.81
C GLY A 366 -8.99 11.85 -21.18
N SER A 367 -9.64 12.71 -20.38
CA SER A 367 -9.02 13.89 -19.74
C SER A 367 -9.49 14.16 -18.31
N TYR A 368 -10.49 13.40 -17.84
CA TYR A 368 -10.98 13.43 -16.47
C TYR A 368 -11.50 12.04 -16.09
N GLY A 369 -11.56 11.76 -14.79
CA GLY A 369 -11.92 10.45 -14.28
C GLY A 369 -12.64 10.47 -12.94
N LEU A 370 -12.86 9.26 -12.43
CA LEU A 370 -13.31 8.99 -11.08
C LEU A 370 -12.24 8.24 -10.29
N CYS A 371 -12.14 8.47 -8.99
CA CYS A 371 -11.21 7.71 -8.16
C CYS A 371 -11.82 6.36 -7.81
N SER A 372 -11.10 5.30 -8.15
CA SER A 372 -11.49 3.90 -7.93
C SER A 372 -10.40 3.18 -7.15
N ILE A 373 -10.78 2.14 -6.40
CA ILE A 373 -9.79 1.25 -5.77
C ILE A 373 -8.96 0.54 -6.82
N CYS A 374 -7.69 0.34 -6.51
CA CYS A 374 -6.80 -0.45 -7.33
C CYS A 374 -7.17 -1.94 -7.31
N PRO A 375 -7.03 -2.64 -8.45
CA PRO A 375 -7.16 -4.08 -8.49
C PRO A 375 -6.20 -4.75 -7.49
N GLY A 376 -6.74 -5.66 -6.69
CA GLY A 376 -6.06 -6.34 -5.59
C GLY A 376 -5.88 -5.51 -4.32
N VAL A 377 -6.56 -4.36 -4.18
CA VAL A 377 -6.74 -3.50 -2.98
C VAL A 377 -5.45 -2.91 -2.36
N VAL A 378 -4.45 -3.73 -2.10
CA VAL A 378 -3.16 -3.41 -1.46
C VAL A 378 -2.06 -3.04 -2.44
N TYR A 379 -2.33 -3.09 -3.75
CA TYR A 379 -1.32 -2.88 -4.78
C TYR A 379 -1.48 -1.52 -5.45
N ASP A 380 -0.44 -0.70 -5.39
CA ASP A 380 -0.42 0.56 -6.14
C ASP A 380 -0.53 0.26 -7.64
N CYS A 381 -1.58 0.80 -8.24
CA CYS A 381 -1.88 0.71 -9.65
C CYS A 381 -1.93 2.08 -10.34
N GLY A 382 -1.81 3.15 -9.56
CA GLY A 382 -1.66 4.50 -10.06
C GLY A 382 -0.24 4.66 -10.60
N GLY A 383 -0.09 5.13 -11.83
CA GLY A 383 1.23 5.38 -12.45
C GLY A 383 2.00 6.56 -11.83
N GLY A 384 1.59 7.02 -10.65
CA GLY A 384 2.13 8.17 -9.96
C GLY A 384 2.03 7.99 -8.46
N GLY A 385 2.77 7.01 -7.92
CA GLY A 385 3.15 6.89 -6.51
C GLY A 385 2.09 7.38 -5.53
N GLY A 386 1.03 6.60 -5.36
CA GLY A 386 -0.02 6.83 -4.37
C GLY A 386 0.45 6.65 -2.94
N GLY A 387 1.70 6.23 -2.71
CA GLY A 387 2.29 6.22 -1.37
C GLY A 387 2.19 7.62 -0.76
N MET A 388 1.37 7.74 0.29
CA MET A 388 1.02 8.95 1.03
C MET A 388 2.06 10.07 0.84
N PRO A 389 1.69 11.28 0.38
CA PRO A 389 2.62 12.40 0.29
C PRO A 389 3.07 12.78 1.70
N GLY A 390 4.14 12.13 2.17
CA GLY A 390 4.74 12.38 3.47
C GLY A 390 5.69 13.56 3.39
N VAL A 391 5.89 14.20 4.54
CA VAL A 391 6.73 15.38 4.66
C VAL A 391 8.19 14.95 4.59
N CYS A 392 8.99 15.60 3.74
CA CYS A 392 10.41 15.29 3.55
C CYS A 392 11.27 16.08 4.54
N ASP A 393 10.97 15.94 5.83
CA ASP A 393 11.53 16.78 6.89
C ASP A 393 12.98 16.45 7.24
N HIS A 394 13.46 15.27 6.87
CA HIS A 394 14.85 14.86 7.05
C HIS A 394 15.29 13.87 5.95
N ASP A 395 16.60 13.59 5.90
CA ASP A 395 17.16 12.61 4.97
C ASP A 395 16.88 11.16 5.43
N THR A 396 16.89 10.23 4.48
CA THR A 396 16.77 8.77 4.64
C THR A 396 17.76 8.18 5.66
N CYS A 397 18.88 8.84 5.93
CA CYS A 397 19.85 8.41 6.94
C CYS A 397 19.65 9.01 8.34
N THR A 398 18.59 9.79 8.53
CA THR A 398 18.30 10.47 9.81
C THR A 398 17.00 9.93 10.36
N THR A 399 16.98 9.58 11.66
CA THR A 399 15.73 9.18 12.31
C THR A 399 14.83 10.39 12.57
N GLY A 400 13.52 10.26 12.41
CA GLY A 400 12.56 11.33 12.66
C GLY A 400 11.12 10.93 12.40
N GLY A 401 10.31 11.90 11.94
CA GLY A 401 8.95 11.65 11.48
C GLY A 401 8.92 10.72 10.27
N PRO A 402 7.75 10.20 9.85
CA PRO A 402 7.69 9.37 8.66
C PRO A 402 8.12 10.17 7.42
N LEU A 403 8.94 9.57 6.56
CA LEU A 403 9.27 10.17 5.25
C LEU A 403 8.27 9.75 4.19
N GLY A 404 7.85 10.69 3.34
CA GLY A 404 6.99 10.39 2.20
C GLY A 404 7.67 9.52 1.16
N SER A 405 6.94 8.58 0.58
CA SER A 405 7.45 7.74 -0.51
C SER A 405 7.91 8.56 -1.73
N ASN A 406 7.42 9.79 -1.85
CA ASN A 406 7.78 10.76 -2.87
C ASN A 406 9.06 11.58 -2.56
N CYS A 407 9.69 11.40 -1.39
CA CYS A 407 10.85 12.21 -1.00
C CYS A 407 12.07 11.92 -1.87
N ASP A 408 12.39 10.64 -2.07
CA ASP A 408 13.33 10.19 -3.09
C ASP A 408 13.14 8.70 -3.41
N ALA A 409 13.90 8.20 -4.40
CA ALA A 409 13.82 6.82 -4.83
C ALA A 409 14.29 5.80 -3.79
N CYS A 410 15.16 6.21 -2.85
CA CYS A 410 15.60 5.39 -1.72
C CYS A 410 14.50 5.31 -0.66
N THR A 411 13.88 6.44 -0.30
CA THR A 411 12.70 6.47 0.57
C THR A 411 11.61 5.57 0.01
N ALA A 412 11.25 5.73 -1.27
CA ALA A 412 10.26 4.89 -1.94
C ALA A 412 10.59 3.39 -1.84
N ALA A 413 11.86 3.02 -1.99
CA ALA A 413 12.30 1.63 -1.93
C ALA A 413 12.21 1.05 -0.51
N VAL A 414 12.56 1.82 0.51
CA VAL A 414 12.39 1.42 1.92
C VAL A 414 10.91 1.37 2.29
N CYS A 415 10.10 2.38 1.93
CA CYS A 415 8.66 2.39 2.16
C CYS A 415 7.95 1.17 1.55
N ALA A 416 8.43 0.70 0.40
CA ALA A 416 7.86 -0.46 -0.30
C ALA A 416 8.15 -1.79 0.42
N VAL A 417 9.06 -1.80 1.39
CA VAL A 417 9.44 -2.97 2.19
C VAL A 417 8.93 -2.82 3.63
N ASP A 418 9.16 -1.67 4.25
CA ASP A 418 8.69 -1.34 5.60
C ASP A 418 7.83 -0.07 5.58
N SER A 419 6.51 -0.27 5.63
CA SER A 419 5.54 0.83 5.63
C SER A 419 5.56 1.62 6.95
N TYR A 420 6.11 1.07 8.04
CA TYR A 420 6.28 1.80 9.30
C TYR A 420 7.10 3.08 9.10
N CYS A 421 8.14 2.98 8.26
CA CYS A 421 9.06 4.07 7.93
C CYS A 421 8.37 5.28 7.33
N CYS A 422 7.25 5.06 6.65
CA CYS A 422 6.59 6.08 5.83
C CYS A 422 5.19 6.46 6.33
N THR A 423 4.70 5.78 7.36
CA THR A 423 3.38 6.02 7.96
C THR A 423 3.44 6.33 9.45
N THR A 424 4.45 5.84 10.16
CA THR A 424 4.53 5.96 11.63
C THR A 424 5.74 6.77 12.07
N ALA A 425 6.95 6.32 11.74
CA ALA A 425 8.20 7.02 12.07
C ALA A 425 9.33 6.47 11.23
N TRP A 426 10.25 7.34 10.82
CA TRP A 426 11.51 6.92 10.24
C TRP A 426 12.51 6.64 11.36
N ASP A 427 12.55 5.42 11.87
CA ASP A 427 13.37 5.06 13.04
C ASP A 427 14.71 4.40 12.67
N SER A 428 15.41 3.82 13.64
CA SER A 428 16.71 3.17 13.39
C SER A 428 16.62 1.91 12.53
N VAL A 429 15.46 1.26 12.47
CA VAL A 429 15.21 0.12 11.59
C VAL A 429 15.13 0.62 10.15
N CYS A 430 14.33 1.67 9.91
CA CYS A 430 14.22 2.34 8.61
C CYS A 430 15.57 2.80 8.06
N VAL A 431 16.39 3.40 8.93
CA VAL A 431 17.76 3.80 8.59
C VAL A 431 18.65 2.57 8.27
N GLY A 432 18.46 1.45 8.95
CA GLY A 432 19.20 0.21 8.69
C GLY A 432 18.84 -0.41 7.32
N GLU A 433 17.56 -0.38 6.97
CA GLU A 433 17.01 -0.93 5.74
C GLU A 433 17.45 -0.17 4.47
N VAL A 434 17.83 1.09 4.60
CA VAL A 434 18.39 1.87 3.48
C VAL A 434 19.59 1.15 2.86
N ALA A 435 20.46 0.52 3.66
CA ALA A 435 21.62 -0.18 3.14
C ALA A 435 21.26 -1.40 2.26
N ASP A 436 20.09 -1.99 2.50
CA ASP A 436 19.62 -3.19 1.82
C ASP A 436 18.80 -2.84 0.56
N TYR A 437 18.03 -1.75 0.59
CA TYR A 437 17.08 -1.41 -0.48
C TYR A 437 17.49 -0.22 -1.35
N CYS A 438 18.46 0.58 -0.92
CA CYS A 438 18.90 1.74 -1.68
C CYS A 438 20.26 1.51 -2.34
N SER A 439 20.24 1.42 -3.67
CA SER A 439 21.47 1.24 -4.46
C SER A 439 22.41 2.44 -4.33
N GLY A 440 23.48 2.27 -3.55
CA GLY A 440 24.54 3.26 -3.38
C GLY A 440 24.29 4.28 -2.28
N VAL A 441 23.24 4.11 -1.47
CA VAL A 441 23.03 4.86 -0.23
C VAL A 441 23.37 3.93 0.93
N MET A 442 24.33 4.32 1.77
CA MET A 442 24.62 3.60 3.01
C MET A 442 24.34 4.54 4.16
N CYS A 443 23.21 4.28 4.83
CA CYS A 443 22.90 4.92 6.09
C CYS A 443 23.54 4.12 7.21
N GLY A 444 24.30 4.83 8.02
CA GLY A 444 25.44 4.25 8.69
C GLY A 444 26.68 4.68 7.93
N ALA A 445 27.41 5.61 8.54
CA ALA A 445 28.83 5.65 8.30
C ALA A 445 29.35 4.20 8.34
N PRO A 446 30.22 3.77 7.41
CA PRO A 446 31.02 2.59 7.69
C PRO A 446 31.68 2.90 9.04
N MET A 447 31.57 2.01 10.03
CA MET A 447 32.20 2.21 11.34
C MET A 447 33.59 2.85 11.14
N GLY A 448 33.72 4.15 11.47
CA GLY A 448 34.89 4.93 11.08
C GLY A 448 34.75 6.46 11.15
N CYS A 449 33.56 7.02 10.97
CA CYS A 449 33.36 8.47 11.08
C CYS A 449 33.07 8.89 12.51
N ALA A 450 33.74 9.93 12.98
CA ALA A 450 33.64 10.32 14.38
C ALA A 450 32.31 11.00 14.74
N HIS A 451 31.67 11.70 13.80
CA HIS A 451 30.38 12.42 13.92
C HIS A 451 29.91 12.97 12.55
N ASP A 452 28.77 13.67 12.50
CA ASP A 452 28.25 14.36 11.30
C ASP A 452 29.06 15.63 10.92
N GLU A 453 29.09 16.02 9.64
CA GLU A 453 29.85 17.19 9.16
C GLU A 453 29.37 18.53 9.73
N CYS A 454 28.12 18.60 10.20
CA CYS A 454 27.56 19.78 10.88
C CYS A 454 27.82 19.81 12.38
N MET A 455 28.49 18.80 12.94
CA MET A 455 28.90 18.77 14.34
C MET A 455 30.41 18.96 14.49
N THR A 456 30.84 19.69 15.51
CA THR A 456 32.27 19.76 15.87
C THR A 456 32.70 18.52 16.65
N GLY A 457 33.93 18.05 16.44
CA GLY A 457 34.49 16.94 17.19
C GLY A 457 35.84 16.45 16.65
N ALA A 458 36.08 15.14 16.77
CA ALA A 458 37.30 14.53 16.25
C ALA A 458 37.31 14.59 14.71
N LYS A 459 38.50 14.68 14.11
CA LYS A 459 38.64 14.76 12.66
C LYS A 459 37.80 13.71 11.93
N LEU A 460 37.16 14.11 10.82
CA LEU A 460 36.42 13.18 9.97
C LEU A 460 37.34 12.57 8.91
N ASP A 461 37.09 11.31 8.57
CA ASP A 461 37.78 10.67 7.46
C ASP A 461 37.24 11.27 6.14
N PRO A 462 38.09 11.61 5.15
CA PRO A 462 37.62 12.06 3.84
C PRO A 462 36.70 11.05 3.14
N MET A 463 36.73 9.77 3.51
CA MET A 463 35.82 8.74 3.01
C MET A 463 34.46 8.74 3.70
N CYS A 464 34.24 9.61 4.69
CA CYS A 464 32.98 9.69 5.44
C CYS A 464 31.79 10.12 4.59
N SER A 465 31.99 11.10 3.73
CA SER A 465 31.01 11.51 2.74
C SER A 465 31.70 12.28 1.62
N SER A 466 30.99 12.50 0.52
CA SER A 466 31.44 13.43 -0.53
C SER A 466 31.62 14.85 0.00
N CYS A 467 30.84 15.24 1.02
CA CYS A 467 30.94 16.54 1.68
C CYS A 467 32.20 16.63 2.57
N ALA A 468 32.45 15.62 3.40
CA ALA A 468 33.68 15.51 4.17
C ALA A 468 34.89 15.54 3.24
N ALA A 469 34.89 14.75 2.15
CA ALA A 469 35.95 14.77 1.14
C ALA A 469 36.19 16.17 0.55
N ALA A 470 35.11 16.90 0.23
CA ALA A 470 35.18 18.25 -0.33
C ALA A 470 35.75 19.27 0.67
N VAL A 471 35.31 19.23 1.92
CA VAL A 471 35.85 20.05 3.01
C VAL A 471 37.31 19.68 3.29
N CYS A 472 37.67 18.39 3.37
CA CYS A 472 39.05 17.93 3.54
C CYS A 472 39.99 18.39 2.42
N ALA A 473 39.47 18.50 1.18
CA ALA A 473 40.21 18.96 0.03
C ALA A 473 40.42 20.48 0.04
N ALA A 474 39.50 21.23 0.67
CA ALA A 474 39.60 22.67 0.86
C ALA A 474 40.48 23.03 2.08
N ASP A 475 40.24 22.38 3.22
CA ASP A 475 41.00 22.51 4.45
C ASP A 475 41.44 21.15 5.01
N ALA A 476 42.73 20.87 4.83
CA ALA A 476 43.36 19.64 5.34
C ALA A 476 43.32 19.56 6.88
N TYR A 477 43.16 20.67 7.61
CA TYR A 477 43.07 20.69 9.06
C TYR A 477 41.88 19.85 9.55
N CYS A 478 40.73 19.93 8.87
CA CYS A 478 39.48 19.26 9.24
C CYS A 478 39.60 17.72 9.32
N CYS A 479 40.52 17.15 8.55
CA CYS A 479 40.67 15.70 8.39
C CYS A 479 42.03 15.18 8.85
N ALA A 480 42.97 16.08 9.13
CA ALA A 480 44.27 15.76 9.74
C ALA A 480 44.25 15.93 11.26
N THR A 481 43.54 16.93 11.77
CA THR A 481 43.67 17.41 13.16
C THR A 481 42.37 17.27 13.95
N ALA A 482 41.35 18.04 13.60
CA ALA A 482 40.06 18.05 14.30
C ALA A 482 38.99 18.68 13.40
N TRP A 483 37.73 18.34 13.63
CA TRP A 483 36.61 18.96 12.94
C TRP A 483 36.02 20.06 13.82
N ASP A 484 36.44 21.30 13.62
CA ASP A 484 36.00 22.43 14.46
C ASP A 484 34.93 23.30 13.79
N SER A 485 34.56 24.43 14.42
CA SER A 485 33.53 25.34 13.91
C SER A 485 33.84 25.92 12.53
N THR A 486 35.13 25.97 12.17
CA THR A 486 35.58 26.40 10.83
C THR A 486 35.22 25.32 9.82
N CYS A 487 35.54 24.05 10.11
CA CYS A 487 35.16 22.90 9.29
C CYS A 487 33.65 22.81 9.07
N VAL A 488 32.87 23.05 10.12
CA VAL A 488 31.40 23.13 10.05
C VAL A 488 30.93 24.29 9.15
N SER A 489 31.57 25.46 9.24
CA SER A 489 31.24 26.63 8.41
C SER A 489 31.60 26.42 6.93
N GLU A 490 32.63 25.62 6.66
CA GLU A 490 33.10 25.29 5.32
C GLU A 490 32.17 24.32 4.57
N VAL A 491 31.33 23.56 5.29
CA VAL A 491 30.31 22.69 4.69
C VAL A 491 29.40 23.47 3.75
N ALA A 492 28.90 24.65 4.17
CA ALA A 492 28.02 25.47 3.35
C ALA A 492 28.70 26.00 2.07
N MET A 493 30.03 26.04 2.03
CA MET A 493 30.80 26.51 0.87
C MET A 493 31.18 25.38 -0.08
N HIS A 494 31.36 24.16 0.44
CA HIS A 494 31.91 23.03 -0.32
C HIS A 494 30.92 21.91 -0.59
N CYS A 495 29.74 21.94 0.04
CA CYS A 495 28.71 20.93 -0.07
C CYS A 495 27.41 21.56 -0.59
N PRO A 496 27.12 21.46 -1.91
CA PRO A 496 25.91 22.03 -2.49
C PRO A 496 24.66 21.47 -1.82
N GLY A 497 23.82 22.35 -1.28
CA GLY A 497 22.57 21.96 -0.60
C GLY A 497 22.69 21.54 0.87
N LYS A 498 23.91 21.48 1.44
CA LYS A 498 24.10 21.20 2.89
C LYS A 498 24.45 22.49 3.64
N MET A 499 23.62 22.87 4.62
CA MET A 499 23.84 24.04 5.46
C MET A 499 23.97 23.62 6.92
N CYS A 500 25.14 23.86 7.52
CA CYS A 500 25.39 23.55 8.92
C CYS A 500 25.31 24.81 9.77
N GLY A 501 24.20 24.97 10.48
CA GLY A 501 24.00 26.06 11.42
C GLY A 501 22.52 26.31 11.70
N PRO A 502 22.19 26.94 12.84
CA PRO A 502 20.83 27.38 13.07
C PRO A 502 20.49 28.45 12.02
N ILE A 503 19.38 28.27 11.32
CA ILE A 503 18.99 29.10 10.17
C ILE A 503 18.90 30.56 10.64
N ALA A 504 19.77 31.44 10.15
CA ALA A 504 19.74 32.83 10.59
C ALA A 504 18.51 33.55 10.04
N CYS A 505 17.84 34.32 10.89
CA CYS A 505 16.61 35.03 10.52
C CYS A 505 16.72 36.52 10.87
N ALA A 506 16.15 37.37 10.01
CA ALA A 506 15.95 38.79 10.31
C ALA A 506 14.49 39.07 10.71
N SER A 507 13.58 38.18 10.34
CA SER A 507 12.16 38.19 10.63
C SER A 507 11.60 36.77 10.64
N PRO A 508 10.40 36.55 11.21
CA PRO A 508 9.74 35.24 11.21
C PRO A 508 9.56 34.61 9.82
N ALA A 509 9.37 35.43 8.78
CA ALA A 509 9.22 34.97 7.39
C ALA A 509 10.49 34.35 6.79
N ASP A 510 11.65 34.51 7.45
CA ASP A 510 12.91 33.91 7.02
C ASP A 510 13.06 32.46 7.53
N CYS A 511 12.13 31.99 8.38
CA CYS A 511 12.17 30.67 8.99
C CYS A 511 11.22 29.68 8.27
N PRO A 512 11.63 28.41 8.09
CA PRO A 512 10.73 27.37 7.61
C PRO A 512 9.60 27.15 8.61
N TRP A 513 8.37 27.02 8.12
CA TRP A 513 7.24 26.67 8.98
C TRP A 513 7.47 25.28 9.61
N PRO A 514 7.19 25.06 10.91
CA PRO A 514 6.51 25.95 11.86
C PRO A 514 7.46 26.76 12.78
N LEU A 515 8.72 26.99 12.39
CA LEU A 515 9.70 27.64 13.26
C LEU A 515 9.55 29.17 13.31
N GLY A 516 9.85 29.75 14.48
CA GLY A 516 9.90 31.18 14.70
C GLY A 516 11.32 31.75 14.69
N CYS A 517 11.44 33.05 14.48
CA CYS A 517 12.72 33.76 14.56
C CYS A 517 13.03 34.15 16.01
N LEU A 518 13.95 33.41 16.64
CA LEU A 518 14.33 33.59 18.04
C LEU A 518 15.09 34.93 18.28
N PRO A 519 15.14 35.41 19.55
CA PRO A 519 15.86 36.64 19.90
C PRO A 519 17.36 36.63 19.58
N ASP A 520 17.97 35.46 19.44
CA ASP A 520 19.36 35.28 19.01
C ASP A 520 19.55 35.31 17.49
N LYS A 521 18.47 35.60 16.74
CA LYS A 521 18.39 35.68 15.27
C LYS A 521 18.61 34.36 14.58
N THR A 522 18.07 33.30 15.18
CA THR A 522 18.05 31.97 14.59
C THR A 522 16.65 31.39 14.54
N CYS A 523 16.37 30.51 13.59
CA CYS A 523 15.10 29.80 13.51
C CYS A 523 15.08 28.67 14.54
N GLY A 524 14.01 28.62 15.32
CA GLY A 524 13.81 27.60 16.33
C GLY A 524 12.42 27.66 16.92
N ALA A 525 12.20 26.89 17.97
CA ALA A 525 10.91 26.80 18.64
C ALA A 525 10.48 28.17 19.17
N CYS A 526 9.33 28.68 18.73
CA CYS A 526 8.87 30.00 19.14
C CYS A 526 8.62 30.06 20.65
N THR A 527 8.84 31.23 21.24
CA THR A 527 8.60 31.48 22.67
C THR A 527 7.60 32.61 22.91
N SER A 528 7.25 33.35 21.86
CA SER A 528 6.24 34.39 21.85
C SER A 528 5.70 34.66 20.46
N ASP A 529 4.51 35.29 20.36
CA ASP A 529 3.91 35.70 19.08
C ASP A 529 4.80 36.63 18.23
N ALA A 530 5.78 37.29 18.85
CA ALA A 530 6.74 38.14 18.12
C ALA A 530 7.66 37.31 17.21
N ASP A 531 7.88 36.04 17.53
CA ASP A 531 8.75 35.13 16.81
C ASP A 531 8.06 34.57 15.54
N CYS A 532 6.74 34.74 15.40
CA CYS A 532 5.88 34.13 14.37
C CYS A 532 5.12 35.12 13.48
N THR A 533 5.26 36.44 13.67
CA THR A 533 4.44 37.46 12.99
C THR A 533 4.44 37.29 11.44
N PRO A 534 3.28 37.21 10.76
CA PRO A 534 1.92 37.59 11.22
C PRO A 534 1.15 36.55 12.05
N ASP A 535 1.69 35.33 12.18
CA ASP A 535 1.09 34.18 12.84
C ASP A 535 1.34 34.18 14.36
N LYS A 536 0.77 33.21 15.08
CA LYS A 536 0.88 33.13 16.55
C LYS A 536 1.77 31.98 17.00
N CYS A 537 2.36 32.12 18.18
CA CYS A 537 3.20 31.08 18.75
C CYS A 537 2.40 30.18 19.69
N ASP A 538 2.36 28.88 19.41
CA ASP A 538 1.95 27.89 20.39
C ASP A 538 3.14 27.62 21.31
N THR A 539 3.19 28.34 22.44
CA THR A 539 4.29 28.20 23.41
C THR A 539 4.37 26.82 24.09
N PHE A 540 3.37 25.94 23.92
CA PHE A 540 3.40 24.58 24.44
C PHE A 540 4.17 23.63 23.51
N TYR A 541 3.97 23.77 22.19
CA TYR A 541 4.66 22.96 21.18
C TYR A 541 5.88 23.67 20.57
N GLY A 542 6.00 24.98 20.73
CA GLY A 542 7.09 25.79 20.17
C GLY A 542 6.91 26.12 18.69
N GLU A 543 5.68 26.19 18.20
CA GLU A 543 5.37 26.23 16.76
C GLU A 543 4.53 27.46 16.38
N CYS A 544 4.80 28.04 15.20
CA CYS A 544 4.03 29.13 14.60
C CYS A 544 2.82 28.58 13.84
N TYR A 545 1.63 29.13 14.09
CA TYR A 545 0.36 28.64 13.49
C TYR A 545 -0.63 29.76 13.15
#